data_AF-A0A161MYN5-F1
#
_entry.id   AF-A0A161MYN5-F1
#
_cell.length_a   1.000
_cell.length_b   1.000
_cell.length_c   1.000
_cell.angle_alpha   90.00
_cell.angle_beta   90.00
_cell.angle_gamma   90.00
#
_symmetry.space_group_name_H-M   'P 1'
#
loop_
_entity.id
_entity.type
_entity.pdbx_description
1 polymer ?
#
loop_
_entity_poly.entity_id
_entity_poly.type
_entity_poly.pdbx_seq_one_letter_code
_entity_poly.pdbx_strand_id
1 'polypeptide(L)'
;MPDELDLGMLRGSGLQPGEEALPELATPVPQPQFPPELLTPLVDQGFPVDAAKKAIYFTNGRGLEEASNWLMEHIADADFAEPFVPPGTELSSNSLAKFVPNEEALSIITSMGFSIPQATKALKATDNNVERAADWIFSHANELDEEEKQSENYFVNS
;
A
#
# COMPACT_ATOMS: atom_id res chain seq x y z
N MET A 1 20.38 31.36 18.63
CA MET A 1 20.19 31.33 17.16
C MET A 1 21.25 32.22 16.55
N PRO A 2 21.96 31.79 15.50
CA PRO A 2 22.85 32.68 14.74
C PRO A 2 22.03 33.78 14.03
N ASP A 3 22.59 34.98 13.92
CA ASP A 3 21.95 36.14 13.26
C ASP A 3 21.82 35.96 11.73
N GLU A 4 22.68 35.13 11.12
CA GLU A 4 22.60 34.73 9.71
C GLU A 4 22.63 33.20 9.59
N LEU A 5 21.69 32.64 8.84
CA LEU A 5 21.57 31.22 8.58
C LEU A 5 21.41 31.00 7.06
N ASP A 6 22.49 30.61 6.40
CA ASP A 6 22.44 30.23 4.98
C ASP A 6 21.94 28.79 4.84
N LEU A 7 20.72 28.64 4.32
CA LEU A 7 20.08 27.33 4.05
C LEU A 7 20.20 26.95 2.56
N GLY A 8 20.97 27.69 1.77
CA GLY A 8 21.14 27.45 0.34
C GLY A 8 21.69 26.06 0.03
N MET A 9 22.57 25.55 0.90
CA MET A 9 23.15 24.21 0.79
C MET A 9 22.17 23.07 1.05
N LEU A 10 21.00 23.35 1.64
CA LEU A 10 19.95 22.36 1.92
C LEU A 10 18.89 22.32 0.82
N ARG A 11 19.03 23.12 -0.24
CA ARG A 11 18.13 23.08 -1.39
C ARG A 11 18.36 21.79 -2.15
N GLY A 12 17.35 20.91 -2.20
CA GLY A 12 17.37 19.72 -3.04
C GLY A 12 17.45 20.11 -4.52
N SER A 13 18.39 19.51 -5.25
CA SER A 13 18.61 19.79 -6.68
C SER A 13 17.79 18.89 -7.62
N GLY A 14 16.86 18.09 -7.07
CA GLY A 14 16.08 17.11 -7.84
C GLY A 14 16.93 16.00 -8.44
N LEU A 15 16.34 15.22 -9.35
CA LEU A 15 17.02 14.14 -10.07
C LEU A 15 18.12 14.71 -10.98
N GLN A 16 19.35 14.24 -10.80
CA GLN A 16 20.54 14.71 -11.50
C GLN A 16 20.73 13.98 -12.86
N PRO A 17 21.35 14.64 -13.85
CA PRO A 17 21.72 14.01 -15.12
C PRO A 17 22.79 12.93 -14.88
N GLY A 18 22.36 11.68 -14.74
CA GLY A 18 23.20 10.53 -14.38
C GLY A 18 22.62 9.66 -13.27
N GLU A 19 21.59 10.15 -12.56
CA GLU A 19 20.77 9.30 -11.69
C GLU A 19 19.76 8.54 -12.54
N GLU A 20 19.83 7.21 -12.47
CA GLU A 20 18.81 6.34 -13.02
C GLU A 20 17.62 6.35 -12.05
N ALA A 21 16.48 6.89 -12.48
CA ALA A 21 15.28 6.86 -11.66
C ALA A 21 14.97 5.41 -11.31
N LEU A 22 14.65 5.14 -10.04
CA LEU A 22 14.13 3.83 -9.66
C LEU A 22 12.97 3.51 -10.60
N PRO A 23 12.90 2.29 -11.19
CA PRO A 23 11.80 1.93 -12.06
C PRO A 23 10.51 2.17 -11.27
N GLU A 24 9.65 3.04 -11.78
CA GLU A 24 8.31 3.18 -11.23
C GLU A 24 7.69 1.78 -11.22
N LEU A 25 7.18 1.35 -10.06
CA LEU A 25 6.40 0.12 -9.93
C LEU A 25 5.05 0.29 -10.65
N ALA A 26 5.08 0.62 -11.94
CA ALA A 26 3.95 0.70 -12.84
C ALA A 26 3.48 -0.70 -13.27
N THR A 27 4.27 -1.73 -12.97
CA THR A 27 3.82 -3.11 -13.07
C THR A 27 3.30 -3.54 -11.69
N PRO A 28 2.05 -4.01 -11.56
CA PRO A 28 1.67 -4.78 -10.39
C PRO A 28 2.71 -5.89 -10.29
N VAL A 29 3.49 -5.87 -9.20
CA VAL A 29 4.48 -6.92 -8.90
C VAL A 29 3.72 -8.23 -9.13
N PRO A 30 4.15 -9.09 -10.07
CA PRO A 30 3.39 -10.28 -10.42
C PRO A 30 3.12 -11.00 -9.12
N GLN A 31 1.85 -11.05 -8.73
CA GLN A 31 1.47 -11.66 -7.46
C GLN A 31 2.10 -13.05 -7.47
N PRO A 32 2.92 -13.40 -6.47
CA PRO A 32 3.60 -14.68 -6.46
C PRO A 32 2.54 -15.77 -6.67
N GLN A 33 2.67 -16.51 -7.77
CA GLN A 33 1.74 -17.59 -8.07
C GLN A 33 2.03 -18.67 -7.03
N PHE A 34 1.07 -18.88 -6.14
CA PHE A 34 1.09 -19.97 -5.19
C PHE A 34 0.33 -21.13 -5.83
N PRO A 35 1.02 -22.09 -6.48
CA PRO A 35 0.35 -23.21 -7.11
C PRO A 35 -0.40 -24.00 -6.02
N PRO A 36 -1.72 -24.24 -6.19
CA PRO A 36 -2.54 -24.89 -5.18
C PRO A 36 -2.09 -26.34 -4.93
N GLU A 37 -1.38 -26.96 -5.87
CA GLU A 37 -0.76 -28.27 -5.72
C GLU A 37 0.34 -28.33 -4.65
N LEU A 38 0.98 -27.20 -4.32
CA LEU A 38 1.95 -27.10 -3.23
C LEU A 38 1.29 -26.61 -1.94
N LEU A 39 0.32 -25.69 -2.05
CA LEU A 39 -0.33 -25.08 -0.91
C LEU A 39 -1.32 -26.03 -0.22
N THR A 40 -2.11 -26.80 -0.99
CA THR A 40 -3.12 -27.71 -0.44
C THR A 40 -2.52 -28.80 0.47
N PRO A 41 -1.45 -29.51 0.06
CA PRO A 41 -0.85 -30.54 0.92
C PRO A 41 -0.22 -29.96 2.19
N LEU A 42 0.41 -28.77 2.11
CA LEU A 42 0.99 -28.10 3.29
C LEU A 42 -0.10 -27.71 4.29
N VAL A 43 -1.23 -27.20 3.80
CA VAL A 43 -2.37 -26.83 4.65
C VAL A 43 -3.05 -28.07 5.23
N ASP A 44 -3.17 -29.15 4.46
CA ASP A 44 -3.72 -30.44 4.91
C ASP A 44 -2.84 -31.08 5.99
N GLN A 45 -1.52 -30.88 5.93
CA GLN A 45 -0.57 -31.27 6.97
C GLN A 45 -0.71 -30.46 8.28
N GLY A 46 -1.56 -29.42 8.30
CA GLY A 46 -1.83 -28.60 9.47
C GLY A 46 -0.98 -27.33 9.55
N PHE A 47 -0.23 -27.00 8.50
CA PHE A 47 0.50 -25.74 8.46
C PHE A 47 -0.41 -24.56 8.09
N PRO A 48 -0.23 -23.38 8.70
CA PRO A 48 -1.00 -22.20 8.37
C PRO A 48 -0.74 -21.77 6.93
N VAL A 49 -1.80 -21.31 6.26
CA VAL A 49 -1.80 -20.92 4.84
C VAL A 49 -0.74 -19.85 4.56
N ASP A 50 -0.53 -18.92 5.49
CA ASP A 50 0.44 -17.84 5.36
C ASP A 50 1.89 -18.34 5.41
N ALA A 51 2.20 -19.32 6.27
CA ALA A 51 3.51 -19.95 6.29
C ALA A 51 3.78 -20.79 5.04
N ALA A 52 2.76 -21.49 4.53
CA ALA A 52 2.86 -22.22 3.26
C ALA A 52 3.15 -21.26 2.09
N LYS A 53 2.53 -20.08 2.07
CA LYS A 53 2.85 -19.03 1.09
C LYS A 53 4.29 -18.52 1.26
N LYS A 54 4.76 -18.25 2.49
CA LYS A 54 6.17 -17.87 2.76
C LYS A 54 7.11 -18.92 2.18
N ALA A 55 6.91 -20.18 2.51
CA ALA A 55 7.75 -21.28 2.05
C ALA A 55 7.80 -21.39 0.52
N ILE A 56 6.64 -21.34 -0.16
CA ILE A 56 6.56 -21.41 -1.62
C ILE A 56 7.24 -20.19 -2.26
N TYR A 57 7.10 -19.01 -1.65
CA TYR A 57 7.75 -17.78 -2.10
C TYR A 57 9.28 -17.87 -2.00
N PHE A 58 9.82 -18.25 -0.84
CA PHE A 58 11.27 -18.38 -0.63
C PHE A 58 11.90 -19.51 -1.44
N THR A 59 11.15 -20.58 -1.68
CA THR A 59 11.60 -21.72 -2.51
C THR A 59 11.34 -21.50 -3.99
N ASN A 60 10.71 -20.38 -4.39
CA ASN A 60 10.38 -20.02 -5.76
C ASN A 60 9.63 -21.13 -6.53
N GLY A 61 8.74 -21.87 -5.84
CA GLY A 61 7.97 -22.96 -6.43
C GLY A 61 8.79 -24.18 -6.89
N ARG A 62 10.00 -24.40 -6.35
CA ARG A 62 10.88 -25.53 -6.72
C ARG A 62 10.34 -26.92 -6.38
N GLY A 63 9.30 -27.01 -5.54
CA GLY A 63 8.61 -28.26 -5.23
C GLY A 63 8.02 -28.29 -3.82
N LEU A 64 7.16 -29.28 -3.56
CA LEU A 64 6.50 -29.47 -2.26
C LEU A 64 7.51 -29.80 -1.15
N GLU A 65 8.52 -30.60 -1.48
CA GLU A 65 9.54 -31.07 -0.55
C GLU A 65 10.49 -29.94 -0.11
N GLU A 66 10.86 -29.05 -1.02
CA GLU A 66 11.66 -27.85 -0.69
C GLU A 66 10.86 -26.89 0.19
N ALA A 67 9.57 -26.68 -0.14
CA ALA A 67 8.69 -25.83 0.65
C ALA A 67 8.47 -26.40 2.05
N SER A 68 8.27 -27.71 2.20
CA SER A 68 8.12 -28.34 3.51
C SER A 68 9.42 -28.30 4.33
N ASN A 69 10.59 -28.45 3.69
CA ASN A 69 11.87 -28.31 4.36
C ASN A 69 12.07 -26.89 4.90
N TRP A 70 11.84 -25.86 4.06
CA TRP A 70 11.90 -24.46 4.49
C TRP A 70 10.94 -24.19 5.65
N LEU A 71 9.74 -24.76 5.58
CA LEU A 71 8.72 -24.62 6.61
C LEU A 71 9.14 -25.27 7.93
N MET A 72 9.77 -26.44 7.92
CA MET A 72 10.31 -27.09 9.12
C MET A 72 11.49 -26.33 9.72
N GLU A 73 12.32 -25.69 8.90
CA GLU A 73 13.42 -24.85 9.38
C GLU A 73 12.91 -23.58 10.07
N HIS A 74 11.77 -23.05 9.62
CA HIS A 74 11.19 -21.80 10.12
C HIS A 74 9.96 -21.99 11.02
N ILE A 75 9.54 -23.24 11.32
CA ILE A 75 8.36 -23.54 12.16
C ILE A 75 8.51 -23.05 13.60
N ALA A 76 9.75 -22.89 14.07
CA ALA A 76 10.06 -22.42 15.41
C ALA A 76 10.07 -20.89 15.54
N ASP A 77 9.96 -20.15 14.43
CA ASP A 77 9.90 -18.70 14.46
C ASP A 77 8.54 -18.23 14.98
N ALA A 78 8.54 -17.24 15.87
CA ALA A 78 7.31 -16.63 16.39
C ALA A 78 6.47 -15.95 15.28
N ASP A 79 7.13 -15.53 14.19
CA ASP A 79 6.55 -14.89 13.00
C ASP A 79 5.95 -15.91 12.01
N PHE A 80 6.07 -17.21 12.28
CA PHE A 80 5.66 -18.26 11.34
C PHE A 80 4.19 -18.14 10.89
N ALA A 81 3.29 -17.79 11.81
CA ALA A 81 1.87 -17.60 11.52
C ALA A 81 1.51 -16.17 11.09
N GLU A 82 2.47 -15.24 11.02
CA GLU A 82 2.17 -13.86 10.65
C GLU A 82 1.83 -13.75 9.15
N PRO A 83 0.83 -12.91 8.80
CA PRO A 83 0.37 -12.75 7.43
C PRO A 83 1.54 -12.31 6.54
N PHE A 84 1.84 -13.14 5.54
CA PHE A 84 2.92 -12.82 4.61
C PHE A 84 2.49 -11.75 3.63
N VAL A 85 3.04 -10.55 3.79
CA VAL A 85 2.95 -9.48 2.81
C VAL A 85 4.23 -9.53 1.96
N PRO A 86 4.17 -9.94 0.69
CA PRO A 86 5.38 -9.99 -0.13
C PRO A 86 6.01 -8.60 -0.24
N PRO A 87 7.35 -8.49 -0.15
CA PRO A 87 8.05 -7.22 -0.27
C PRO A 87 7.72 -6.59 -1.64
N GLY A 88 7.21 -5.35 -1.62
CA GLY A 88 6.65 -4.66 -2.80
C GLY A 88 5.13 -4.58 -2.86
N THR A 89 4.40 -5.23 -1.94
CA THR A 89 2.93 -5.06 -1.77
C THR A 89 2.53 -4.23 -0.56
N GLU A 90 3.48 -3.57 0.10
CA GLU A 90 3.17 -2.62 1.19
C GLU A 90 2.30 -1.44 0.70
N LEU A 91 2.37 -1.10 -0.59
CA LEU A 91 1.49 -0.13 -1.25
C LEU A 91 0.10 -0.68 -1.62
N SER A 92 -0.08 -2.01 -1.54
CA SER A 92 -1.32 -2.72 -1.85
C SER A 92 -2.03 -3.29 -0.61
N SER A 93 -1.58 -2.93 0.60
CA SER A 93 -2.43 -2.96 1.80
C SER A 93 -3.49 -1.85 1.79
N ASN A 94 -3.81 -1.31 0.60
CA ASN A 94 -5.03 -0.58 0.37
C ASN A 94 -6.17 -1.60 0.38
N SER A 95 -6.60 -1.93 1.60
CA SER A 95 -7.84 -2.59 1.97
C SER A 95 -8.84 -2.59 0.81
N LEU A 96 -8.84 -3.70 0.06
CA LEU A 96 -9.98 -4.15 -0.75
C LEU A 96 -11.16 -4.59 0.16
N ALA A 97 -11.14 -4.24 1.45
CA ALA A 97 -12.34 -4.15 2.24
C ALA A 97 -13.19 -3.05 1.60
N LYS A 98 -14.23 -3.50 0.89
CA LYS A 98 -15.39 -2.75 0.39
C LYS A 98 -15.69 -1.54 1.29
N PHE A 99 -15.02 -0.43 1.01
CA PHE A 99 -15.07 0.75 1.86
C PHE A 99 -16.46 1.35 1.74
N VAL A 100 -17.22 1.30 2.84
CA VAL A 100 -18.49 2.00 2.96
C VAL A 100 -18.17 3.28 3.73
N PRO A 101 -18.21 4.46 3.07
CA PRO A 101 -18.09 5.72 3.77
C PRO A 101 -19.25 5.86 4.74
N ASN A 102 -18.95 6.11 6.02
CA ASN A 102 -19.96 6.49 6.99
C ASN A 102 -20.53 7.85 6.60
N GLU A 103 -21.84 7.92 6.34
CA GLU A 103 -22.53 9.14 5.93
C GLU A 103 -22.38 10.26 6.96
N GLU A 104 -22.29 9.92 8.25
CA GLU A 104 -22.09 10.90 9.33
C GLU A 104 -20.69 11.51 9.27
N ALA A 105 -19.66 10.67 9.07
CA ALA A 105 -18.27 11.11 8.93
C ALA A 105 -18.10 11.97 7.67
N LEU A 106 -18.74 11.58 6.58
CA LEU A 106 -18.74 12.33 5.33
C LEU A 106 -19.45 13.68 5.50
N SER A 107 -20.60 13.72 6.17
CA SER A 107 -21.33 14.96 6.45
C SER A 107 -20.53 15.92 7.34
N ILE A 108 -19.80 15.41 8.34
CA ILE A 108 -18.93 16.22 9.20
C ILE A 108 -17.78 16.83 8.38
N ILE A 109 -17.07 16.03 7.59
CA ILE A 109 -15.94 16.51 6.77
C ILE A 109 -16.42 17.48 5.69
N THR A 110 -17.57 17.23 5.07
CA THR A 110 -18.16 18.18 4.13
C THR A 110 -18.61 19.48 4.81
N SER A 111 -19.11 19.40 6.05
CA SER A 111 -19.45 20.58 6.85
C SER A 111 -18.22 21.39 7.29
N MET A 112 -17.04 20.75 7.37
CA MET A 112 -15.76 21.43 7.61
C MET A 112 -15.27 22.22 6.37
N GLY A 113 -15.91 22.03 5.21
CA GLY A 113 -15.60 22.76 3.98
C GLY A 113 -14.88 21.95 2.91
N PHE A 114 -14.71 20.64 3.12
CA PHE A 114 -14.11 19.74 2.12
C PHE A 114 -15.15 19.19 1.15
N SER A 115 -14.74 18.89 -0.08
CA SER A 115 -15.67 18.34 -1.08
C SER A 115 -16.03 16.88 -0.77
N ILE A 116 -17.20 16.42 -1.21
CA ILE A 116 -17.63 15.02 -1.10
C ILE A 116 -16.58 14.03 -1.67
N PRO A 117 -15.97 14.27 -2.85
CA PRO A 117 -14.94 13.36 -3.37
C PRO A 117 -13.68 13.34 -2.50
N GLN A 118 -13.24 14.49 -1.97
CA GLN A 118 -12.11 14.58 -1.03
C GLN A 118 -12.41 13.81 0.27
N ALA A 119 -13.58 14.05 0.86
CA ALA A 119 -14.04 13.38 2.08
C ALA A 119 -14.09 11.85 1.90
N THR A 120 -14.61 11.39 0.76
CA THR A 120 -14.71 9.96 0.45
C THR A 120 -13.33 9.31 0.30
N LYS A 121 -12.41 9.95 -0.41
CA LYS A 121 -11.05 9.45 -0.62
C LYS A 121 -10.26 9.41 0.69
N ALA A 122 -10.43 10.45 1.51
CA ALA A 122 -9.79 10.53 2.81
C ALA A 122 -10.34 9.51 3.81
N LEU A 123 -11.66 9.36 3.91
CA LEU A 123 -12.25 8.33 4.76
C LEU A 123 -11.84 6.92 4.30
N LYS A 124 -11.65 6.72 2.99
CA LYS A 124 -11.12 5.46 2.44
C LYS A 124 -9.68 5.21 2.88
N ALA A 125 -8.83 6.23 2.86
CA ALA A 125 -7.43 6.13 3.28
C ALA A 125 -7.27 6.00 4.81
N THR A 126 -8.29 6.36 5.58
CA THR A 126 -8.22 6.48 7.04
C THR A 126 -9.20 5.59 7.79
N ASP A 127 -9.79 4.61 7.10
CA ASP A 127 -10.70 3.61 7.66
C ASP A 127 -11.87 4.26 8.44
N ASN A 128 -12.57 5.21 7.80
CA ASN A 128 -13.71 5.95 8.38
C ASN A 128 -13.38 6.84 9.61
N ASN A 129 -12.11 7.15 9.87
CA ASN A 129 -11.75 8.06 10.95
C ASN A 129 -11.83 9.53 10.51
N VAL A 130 -12.74 10.32 11.10
CA VAL A 130 -12.95 11.74 10.73
C VAL A 130 -11.71 12.60 10.93
N GLU A 131 -11.04 12.48 12.07
CA GLU A 131 -9.89 13.30 12.44
C GLU A 131 -8.69 13.00 11.52
N ARG A 132 -8.43 11.72 11.27
CA ARG A 132 -7.37 11.31 10.34
C ARG A 132 -7.74 11.63 8.91
N ALA A 133 -9.01 11.53 8.50
CA ALA A 133 -9.44 11.90 7.17
C ALA A 133 -9.18 13.39 6.91
N ALA A 134 -9.51 14.28 7.86
CA ALA A 134 -9.20 15.70 7.72
C ALA A 134 -7.68 15.95 7.58
N ASP A 135 -6.86 15.31 8.42
CA ASP A 135 -5.38 15.40 8.34
C ASP A 135 -4.83 14.85 7.00
N TRP A 136 -5.42 13.76 6.51
CA TRP A 136 -5.07 13.15 5.24
C TRP A 136 -5.40 14.08 4.07
N ILE A 137 -6.57 14.74 4.10
CA ILE A 137 -6.93 15.76 3.10
C ILE A 137 -5.93 16.90 3.14
N PHE A 138 -5.54 17.42 4.31
CA PHE A 138 -4.55 18.50 4.38
C PHE A 138 -3.18 18.08 3.86
N SER A 139 -2.73 16.87 4.19
CA SER A 139 -1.44 16.34 3.74
C SER A 139 -1.40 16.09 2.23
N HIS A 140 -2.56 15.78 1.62
CA HIS A 140 -2.70 15.47 0.20
C HIS A 140 -3.53 16.52 -0.56
N ALA A 141 -3.75 17.71 0.01
CA ALA A 141 -4.64 18.73 -0.55
C ALA A 141 -4.19 19.14 -1.95
N ASN A 142 -2.87 19.31 -2.14
CA ASN A 142 -2.28 19.67 -3.41
C ASN A 142 -2.49 18.59 -4.50
N GLU A 143 -2.49 17.31 -4.15
CA GLU A 143 -2.74 16.22 -5.12
C GLU A 143 -4.23 16.14 -5.49
N LEU A 144 -5.11 16.35 -4.50
CA LEU A 144 -6.56 16.36 -4.70
C LEU A 144 -6.99 17.51 -5.61
N ASP A 145 -6.42 18.70 -5.42
CA ASP A 145 -6.65 19.87 -6.27
C ASP A 145 -6.20 19.65 -7.73
N GLU A 146 -5.06 18.98 -7.94
CA GLU A 146 -4.55 18.70 -9.28
C GLU A 146 -5.39 17.63 -10.02
N GLU A 147 -5.88 16.61 -9.33
CA GLU A 147 -6.83 15.63 -9.90
C GLU A 147 -8.18 16.28 -10.26
N GLU A 148 -8.69 17.19 -9.42
CA GLU A 148 -9.95 17.89 -9.67
C GLU A 148 -9.85 18.77 -10.95
N LYS A 149 -8.74 19.53 -11.09
CA LYS A 149 -8.43 20.31 -12.31
C LYS A 149 -8.22 19.45 -13.55
N GLN A 150 -7.67 18.24 -13.41
CA GLN A 150 -7.52 17.32 -14.53
C GLN A 150 -8.87 16.79 -15.01
N SER A 151 -9.79 16.51 -14.08
CA SER A 151 -11.14 16.05 -14.40
C SER A 151 -12.01 17.12 -15.07
N GLU A 152 -11.90 18.39 -14.64
CA GLU A 152 -12.62 19.50 -15.27
C GLU A 152 -12.09 19.82 -16.69
N ASN A 153 -10.77 19.76 -16.91
CA ASN A 153 -10.19 20.01 -18.24
C ASN A 153 -10.60 18.98 -19.30
N TYR A 154 -10.97 17.76 -18.88
CA TYR A 154 -11.44 16.72 -19.81
C TYR A 154 -12.90 16.92 -20.23
N PHE A 155 -13.72 17.55 -19.38
CA PHE A 155 -15.14 17.81 -19.67
C PHE A 155 -15.35 19.04 -20.56
N VAL A 156 -14.44 20.02 -20.52
CA VAL A 156 -14.56 21.27 -21.31
C VAL A 156 -14.08 21.12 -22.77
N ASN A 157 -13.31 20.07 -23.08
CA ASN A 157 -12.76 19.82 -24.42
C ASN A 157 -13.50 18.73 -25.25
N SER A 158 -14.70 18.31 -24.83
CA SER A 158 -15.61 17.44 -25.62
C SER A 158 -16.87 18.20 -26.03
#